data_AF-A0A2E5XF63-F1
#
_entry.id   AF-A0A2E5XF63-F1
#
_cell.length_a   1.000
_cell.length_b   1.000
_cell.length_c   1.000
_cell.angle_alpha   90.00
_cell.angle_beta   90.00
_cell.angle_gamma   90.00
#
_symmetry.space_group_name_H-M   'P 1'
#
loop_
_entity.id
_entity.type
_entity.pdbx_description
1 polymer ?
#
loop_
_entity_poly.entity_id
_entity_poly.type
_entity_poly.pdbx_seq_one_letter_code
_entity_poly.pdbx_strand_id
1 'polypeptide(L)'
;WKVSTKDAKGKTNWKYRAEKGIEQNMYQTCHNEFFANLRAGKIVNSCEFMANSTAVGILGREAAHTGQRITWDDLWASKEDQAPDNPPLDGKMPIPAPPVPGIDKLVKA
;
A
#
# COMPACT_ATOMS: atom_id res chain seq x y z
N TRP A 1 -14.23 -12.73 -9.70
CA TRP A 1 -13.95 -11.36 -10.19
C TRP A 1 -13.53 -11.45 -11.67
N LYS A 2 -13.95 -10.51 -12.54
CA LYS A 2 -13.56 -10.55 -13.97
C LYS A 2 -12.30 -9.71 -14.17
N VAL A 3 -11.13 -10.33 -14.08
CA VAL A 3 -9.85 -9.65 -14.36
C VAL A 3 -9.60 -9.70 -15.87
N SER A 4 -9.44 -8.53 -16.49
CA SER A 4 -9.15 -8.39 -17.92
C SER A 4 -8.30 -7.16 -18.18
N THR A 5 -7.37 -7.26 -19.12
CA THR A 5 -6.66 -6.10 -19.66
C THR A 5 -7.36 -5.64 -20.94
N LYS A 6 -7.27 -4.34 -21.22
CA LYS A 6 -7.76 -3.73 -22.45
C LYS A 6 -6.61 -3.05 -23.18
N ASP A 7 -6.69 -3.02 -24.50
CA ASP A 7 -5.78 -2.20 -25.32
C ASP A 7 -6.18 -0.71 -25.29
N ALA A 8 -5.38 0.13 -25.95
CA ALA A 8 -5.64 1.57 -26.06
C ALA A 8 -6.96 1.90 -26.81
N LYS A 9 -7.55 0.95 -27.54
CA LYS A 9 -8.83 1.07 -28.25
C LYS A 9 -10.00 0.50 -27.45
N GLY A 10 -9.77 0.07 -26.21
CA GLY A 10 -10.77 -0.51 -25.32
C GLY A 10 -11.12 -1.97 -25.61
N LYS A 11 -10.47 -2.63 -26.58
CA LYS A 11 -10.68 -4.04 -26.88
C LYS A 11 -9.99 -4.89 -25.80
N THR A 12 -10.71 -5.89 -25.29
CA THR A 12 -10.13 -6.85 -24.34
C THR A 12 -9.08 -7.69 -25.05
N ASN A 13 -7.81 -7.54 -24.66
CA ASN A 13 -6.69 -8.29 -25.22
C ASN A 13 -6.35 -9.55 -24.42
N TRP A 14 -6.63 -9.55 -23.11
CA TRP A 14 -6.50 -10.73 -22.27
C TRP A 14 -7.57 -10.73 -21.17
N LYS A 15 -7.98 -11.94 -20.77
CA LYS A 15 -8.90 -12.14 -19.66
C LYS A 15 -8.52 -13.39 -18.90
N TYR A 16 -8.45 -13.27 -17.58
CA TYR A 16 -8.21 -14.41 -16.72
C TYR A 16 -9.37 -15.41 -16.84
N ARG A 17 -9.02 -16.68 -17.06
CA ARG A 17 -9.95 -17.81 -17.06
C ARG A 17 -9.44 -18.81 -16.04
N ALA A 18 -9.99 -18.82 -14.83
CA ALA A 18 -9.66 -19.89 -13.90
C ALA A 18 -10.18 -21.23 -14.42
N GLU A 19 -9.46 -22.28 -14.07
CA GLU A 19 -9.88 -23.64 -14.35
C GLU A 19 -11.18 -23.98 -13.61
N LYS A 20 -11.89 -24.99 -14.14
CA LYS A 20 -13.18 -25.40 -13.58
C LYS A 20 -12.99 -25.90 -12.14
N GLY A 21 -13.71 -25.28 -11.19
CA GLY A 21 -13.65 -25.63 -9.77
C GLY A 21 -12.66 -24.79 -8.95
N ILE A 22 -11.90 -23.88 -9.58
CA ILE A 22 -11.04 -22.94 -8.85
C ILE A 22 -11.86 -21.70 -8.46
N GLU A 23 -11.84 -21.38 -7.17
CA GLU A 23 -12.42 -20.15 -6.64
C GLU A 23 -11.71 -18.91 -7.20
N GLN A 24 -12.47 -17.95 -7.73
CA GLN A 24 -11.95 -16.74 -8.38
C GLN A 24 -12.07 -15.49 -7.51
N ASN A 25 -12.64 -15.61 -6.32
CA ASN A 25 -12.72 -14.52 -5.36
C ASN A 25 -11.41 -14.44 -4.56
N MET A 26 -10.62 -13.39 -4.79
CA MET A 26 -9.34 -13.17 -4.11
C MET A 26 -9.47 -13.20 -2.58
N TYR A 27 -10.58 -12.67 -2.03
CA TYR A 27 -10.82 -12.71 -0.59
C TYR A 27 -11.03 -14.14 -0.08
N GLN A 28 -11.77 -14.96 -0.84
CA GLN A 28 -12.02 -16.35 -0.47
C GLN A 28 -10.75 -17.20 -0.56
N THR A 29 -9.94 -16.99 -1.61
CA THR A 29 -8.64 -17.66 -1.75
C THR A 29 -7.71 -17.36 -0.57
N CYS A 30 -7.61 -16.07 -0.18
CA CYS A 30 -6.80 -15.66 0.97
C CYS A 30 -7.26 -16.35 2.27
N HIS A 31 -8.58 -16.43 2.51
CA HIS A 31 -9.11 -17.15 3.67
C HIS A 31 -8.84 -18.66 3.61
N ASN A 32 -9.01 -19.28 2.45
CA ASN A 32 -8.74 -20.71 2.27
C ASN A 32 -7.27 -21.04 2.60
N GLU A 33 -6.34 -20.23 2.09
CA GLU A 33 -4.91 -20.35 2.36
C GLU A 33 -4.59 -20.14 3.85
N PHE A 34 -5.18 -19.12 4.47
CA PHE A 34 -5.01 -18.86 5.90
C PHE A 34 -5.45 -20.06 6.75
N PHE A 35 -6.66 -20.60 6.51
CA PHE A 35 -7.16 -21.75 7.26
C PHE A 35 -6.39 -23.04 6.97
N ALA A 36 -5.95 -23.26 5.72
CA ALA A 36 -5.14 -24.42 5.38
C ALA A 36 -3.79 -24.39 6.12
N ASN A 37 -3.13 -23.24 6.17
CA ASN A 37 -1.87 -23.08 6.90
C ASN A 37 -2.06 -23.24 8.41
N LEU A 38 -3.12 -22.66 8.98
CA LEU A 38 -3.46 -22.81 10.39
C LEU A 38 -3.66 -24.29 10.77
N ARG A 39 -4.43 -25.04 9.96
CA ARG A 39 -4.65 -26.48 10.19
C ARG A 39 -3.40 -27.32 10.00
N ALA A 40 -2.50 -26.90 9.12
CA ALA A 40 -1.20 -27.55 8.90
C ALA A 40 -0.14 -27.17 9.96
N GLY A 41 -0.49 -26.32 10.94
CA GLY A 41 0.45 -25.83 11.96
C GLY A 41 1.54 -24.90 11.40
N LYS A 42 1.32 -24.30 10.22
CA LYS A 42 2.26 -23.37 9.59
C LYS A 42 1.88 -21.93 9.93
N ILE A 43 2.83 -21.17 10.46
CA ILE A 43 2.66 -19.73 10.67
C ILE A 43 3.11 -19.02 9.39
N VAL A 44 2.15 -18.45 8.66
CA VAL A 44 2.45 -17.55 7.53
C VAL A 44 2.46 -16.13 8.05
N ASN A 45 3.63 -15.50 8.04
CA ASN A 45 3.80 -14.10 8.43
C ASN A 45 3.95 -13.23 7.17
N SER A 46 2.94 -12.42 6.88
CA SER A 46 2.97 -11.46 5.77
C SER A 46 3.21 -10.02 6.24
N CYS A 47 3.57 -9.81 7.51
CA CYS A 47 3.73 -8.47 8.10
C CYS A 47 4.83 -7.66 7.41
N GLU A 48 5.97 -8.27 7.07
CA GLU A 48 7.07 -7.56 6.41
C GLU A 48 6.67 -7.11 4.99
N PHE A 49 6.03 -8.00 4.22
CA PHE A 49 5.50 -7.66 2.90
C PHE A 49 4.50 -6.50 2.99
N MET A 50 3.60 -6.56 3.97
CA MET A 50 2.62 -5.50 4.19
C MET A 50 3.27 -4.18 4.63
N ALA A 51 4.25 -4.23 5.53
CA ALA A 51 5.00 -3.05 5.97
C ALA A 51 5.73 -2.39 4.80
N ASN A 52 6.38 -3.19 3.95
CA ASN A 52 7.04 -2.70 2.74
C ASN A 52 6.04 -2.12 1.74
N SER A 53 4.88 -2.75 1.54
CA SER A 53 3.83 -2.22 0.65
C SER A 53 3.31 -0.86 1.13
N THR A 54 3.13 -0.68 2.44
CA THR A 54 2.72 0.59 3.04
C THR A 54 3.83 1.64 2.89
N ALA A 55 5.08 1.27 3.14
CA ALA A 55 6.23 2.15 2.98
C ALA A 55 6.38 2.65 1.52
N VAL A 56 6.10 1.82 0.52
CA VAL A 56 6.05 2.27 -0.89
C VAL A 56 4.96 3.32 -1.13
N GLY A 57 3.80 3.17 -0.49
CA GLY A 57 2.73 4.19 -0.55
C GLY A 57 3.17 5.52 0.07
N ILE A 58 3.84 5.47 1.21
CA ILE A 58 4.42 6.66 1.88
C ILE A 58 5.50 7.29 1.00
N LEU A 59 6.38 6.49 0.39
CA LEU A 59 7.40 6.98 -0.54
C LEU A 59 6.78 7.78 -1.69
N GLY A 60 5.72 7.25 -2.30
CA GLY A 60 5.02 7.92 -3.39
C GLY A 60 4.37 9.24 -2.96
N ARG A 61 3.78 9.26 -1.75
CA ARG A 61 3.23 10.47 -1.14
C ARG A 61 4.31 11.53 -0.96
N GLU A 62 5.42 11.17 -0.31
CA GLU A 62 6.51 12.13 -0.02
C GLU A 62 7.18 12.64 -1.28
N ALA A 63 7.37 11.78 -2.29
CA ALA A 63 7.90 12.20 -3.58
C ALA A 63 6.98 13.21 -4.27
N ALA A 64 5.66 13.03 -4.18
CA ALA A 64 4.67 13.96 -4.73
C ALA A 64 4.60 15.27 -3.93
N HIS A 65 4.59 15.20 -2.60
CA HIS A 65 4.50 16.35 -1.71
C HIS A 65 5.70 17.28 -1.82
N THR A 66 6.91 16.71 -1.89
CA THR A 66 8.16 17.47 -1.95
C THR A 66 8.58 17.82 -3.37
N GLY A 67 8.09 17.09 -4.37
CA GLY A 67 8.57 17.16 -5.76
C GLY A 67 10.01 16.61 -5.93
N GLN A 68 10.54 15.91 -4.92
CA GLN A 68 11.90 15.39 -4.93
C GLN A 68 11.96 13.93 -5.37
N ARG A 69 13.10 13.54 -5.93
CA ARG A 69 13.42 12.13 -6.11
C ARG A 69 13.89 11.57 -4.76
N ILE A 70 13.05 10.74 -4.15
CA ILE A 70 13.31 10.05 -2.88
C ILE A 70 13.64 8.59 -3.17
N THR A 71 14.74 8.09 -2.62
CA THR A 71 15.09 6.66 -2.72
C THR A 71 14.51 5.87 -1.55
N TRP A 72 14.50 4.54 -1.66
CA TRP A 72 14.07 3.66 -0.58
C TRP A 72 14.89 3.86 0.68
N ASP A 73 16.20 3.99 0.54
CA ASP A 73 17.12 4.20 1.66
C ASP A 73 16.93 5.58 2.31
N ASP A 74 16.64 6.62 1.51
CA ASP A 74 16.31 7.95 2.03
C ASP A 74 15.05 7.93 2.91
N LEU A 75 14.03 7.15 2.53
CA LEU A 75 12.80 7.00 3.31
C LEU A 75 13.07 6.34 4.67
N TRP A 76 13.83 5.24 4.70
CA TRP A 76 14.13 4.54 5.96
C TRP A 76 15.11 5.29 6.85
N ALA A 77 15.93 6.18 6.28
CA ALA A 77 16.77 7.11 7.02
C ALA A 77 16.02 8.36 7.48
N SER A 78 14.77 8.58 7.05
CA SER A 78 13.98 9.76 7.43
C SER A 78 13.66 9.76 8.93
N LYS A 79 13.64 10.96 9.53
CA LYS A 79 13.15 11.18 10.91
C LYS A 79 11.76 11.81 10.93
N GLU A 80 11.07 11.75 9.81
CA GLU A 80 9.73 12.32 9.69
C GLU A 80 8.74 11.57 10.59
N ASP A 81 8.10 12.31 11.50
CA ASP A 81 6.98 11.82 12.28
C ASP A 81 5.68 12.40 11.70
N GLN A 82 4.71 11.53 11.50
CA GLN A 82 3.38 11.88 10.98
C GLN A 82 2.29 11.66 12.04
N ALA A 83 2.65 11.08 13.18
CA ALA A 83 1.72 10.87 14.27
C ALA A 83 1.54 12.18 15.06
N PRO A 84 0.31 12.52 15.47
CA PRO A 84 0.11 13.62 16.41
C PRO A 84 0.59 13.24 17.81
N ASP A 85 1.29 14.14 18.49
CA ASP A 85 1.79 13.92 19.87
C ASP A 85 0.66 13.64 20.88
N ASN A 86 -0.49 14.31 20.71
CA ASN A 86 -1.64 14.16 21.59
C ASN A 86 -2.96 14.18 20.78
N PRO A 87 -3.42 13.03 20.26
CA PRO A 87 -4.65 12.95 19.48
C PRO A 87 -5.86 13.23 20.38
N PRO A 88 -6.64 14.30 20.13
CA PRO A 88 -7.79 14.61 20.96
C PRO A 88 -8.93 13.61 20.70
N LEU A 89 -9.55 13.10 21.77
CA LEU A 89 -10.66 12.14 21.69
C LEU A 89 -11.91 12.73 21.01
N ASP A 90 -12.03 14.05 20.94
CA ASP A 90 -13.14 14.76 20.27
C ASP A 90 -12.91 14.93 18.75
N GLY A 91 -11.75 14.50 18.24
CA GLY A 91 -11.40 14.48 16.82
C GLY A 91 -11.12 15.86 16.21
N LYS A 92 -11.06 16.94 17.00
CA LYS A 92 -10.79 18.28 16.48
C LYS A 92 -9.29 18.49 16.30
N MET A 93 -8.83 18.36 15.07
CA MET A 93 -7.45 18.68 14.69
C MET A 93 -7.44 19.86 13.72
N PRO A 94 -6.44 20.77 13.81
CA PRO A 94 -6.26 21.79 12.81
C PRO A 94 -5.98 21.13 11.45
N ILE A 95 -6.58 21.66 10.39
CA ILE A 95 -6.32 21.19 9.03
C ILE A 95 -4.98 21.78 8.59
N PRO A 96 -3.94 20.95 8.33
CA PRO A 96 -2.67 21.47 7.82
C PRO A 96 -2.85 22.01 6.40
N ALA A 97 -2.03 22.99 6.03
CA ALA A 97 -1.97 23.44 4.65
C ALA A 97 -1.55 22.28 3.72
N PRO A 98 -2.07 22.21 2.48
CA PRO A 98 -1.62 21.23 1.51
C PRO A 98 -0.11 21.39 1.25
N PRO A 99 0.63 20.29 1.11
CA PRO A 99 2.06 20.36 0.80
C PRO A 99 2.27 20.92 -0.61
N VAL A 100 3.31 21.73 -0.76
CA VAL A 100 3.68 22.42 -1.99
C VAL A 100 5.00 21.86 -2.54
N PRO A 101 4.96 21.21 -3.71
CA PRO A 101 6.17 20.68 -4.35
C PRO A 101 7.24 21.75 -4.56
N GLY A 102 8.49 21.43 -4.22
CA GLY A 102 9.63 22.32 -4.34
C GLY A 102 9.85 23.27 -3.15
N ILE A 103 8.83 23.48 -2.31
CA ILE A 103 8.96 24.20 -1.03
C ILE A 103 9.18 23.19 0.09
N ASP A 104 8.28 22.21 0.19
CA ASP A 104 8.37 21.16 1.21
C ASP A 104 9.48 20.16 0.86
N LYS A 105 10.16 19.67 1.89
CA LYS A 105 11.29 18.75 1.75
C LYS A 105 11.15 17.61 2.75
N LEU A 106 11.63 16.44 2.34
CA LEU A 106 11.73 15.29 3.22
C LEU A 106 12.62 15.64 4.43
N VAL A 107 12.15 15.29 5.63
CA VAL A 107 12.92 15.49 6.86
C VAL A 107 14.05 14.48 6.91
N LYS A 108 15.26 14.92 6.54
CA LYS A 108 16.47 14.08 6.58
C LYS A 108 16.98 13.92 8.02
N ALA A 109 17.61 12.77 8.30
CA ALA A 109 18.24 12.46 9.59
C ALA A 109 19.36 13.42 9.99
#